data_AF-A0A7S2VGR0-F1
#
_entry.id   AF-A0A7S2VGR0-F1
#
_cell.length_a   1.000
_cell.length_b   1.000
_cell.length_c   1.000
_cell.angle_alpha   90.00
_cell.angle_beta   90.00
_cell.angle_gamma   90.00
#
_symmetry.space_group_name_H-M   'P 1'
#
loop_
_entity.id
_entity.type
_entity.pdbx_description
1 polymer ?
#
loop_
_entity_poly.entity_id
_entity_poly.type
_entity_poly.pdbx_seq_one_letter_code
_entity_poly.pdbx_strand_id
1 'polypeptide(L)'
;MSSLTLLLVHFLAYATLRLIYFYTEGIYGFEQKESSRAKWEKHLKKIWPHVSEEMLVEEMFALKESLKNLTNPTSQCTGGDETKYAKNETDSDSTEDNESEESTEHEASKMDTEHSPKTSANTVSEKKLSKKCVTCETWKPQTDFTASQWKKNADTVKCSACVSKLSAYQAPKLKIKICCSCGVSKAFDCFSFNQWRKKEGEGRCCD
;
A
#
# COMPACT_ATOMS: atom_id res chain seq x y z
N MET A 1 33.98 -23.64 -25.95
CA MET A 1 33.67 -22.75 -24.80
C MET A 1 34.15 -23.44 -23.54
N SER A 2 34.93 -22.77 -22.72
CA SER A 2 35.61 -23.33 -21.55
C SER A 2 34.60 -23.61 -20.43
N SER A 3 34.77 -24.70 -19.67
CA SER A 3 33.92 -25.02 -18.49
C SER A 3 33.72 -23.82 -17.53
N LEU A 4 34.72 -22.94 -17.43
CA LEU A 4 34.68 -21.70 -16.66
C LEU A 4 33.59 -20.70 -17.09
N THR A 5 33.31 -20.58 -18.39
CA THR A 5 32.29 -19.65 -18.89
C THR A 5 30.89 -20.12 -18.52
N LEU A 6 30.67 -21.44 -18.43
CA LEU A 6 29.40 -22.01 -18.02
C LEU A 6 29.11 -21.72 -16.53
N LEU A 7 30.12 -21.86 -15.68
CA LEU A 7 30.03 -21.57 -14.24
C LEU A 7 29.73 -20.09 -13.97
N LEU A 8 30.36 -19.18 -14.72
CA LEU A 8 30.11 -17.73 -14.60
C LEU A 8 28.68 -17.36 -15.00
N VAL A 9 28.15 -17.97 -16.06
CA VAL A 9 26.78 -17.77 -16.50
C VAL A 9 25.78 -18.29 -15.46
N HIS A 10 26.02 -19.48 -14.90
CA HIS A 10 25.19 -20.02 -13.81
C HIS A 10 25.21 -19.14 -12.56
N PHE A 11 26.39 -18.64 -12.17
CA PHE A 11 26.51 -17.78 -10.99
C PHE A 11 25.78 -16.44 -11.17
N LEU A 12 25.89 -15.83 -12.35
CA LEU A 12 25.18 -14.58 -12.68
C LEU A 12 23.66 -14.79 -12.77
N ALA A 13 23.21 -15.89 -13.39
CA ALA A 13 21.80 -16.26 -13.43
C ALA A 13 21.24 -16.47 -12.01
N TYR A 14 21.98 -17.20 -11.17
CA TYR A 14 21.62 -17.45 -9.78
C TYR A 14 21.54 -16.14 -8.96
N ALA A 15 22.54 -15.27 -9.07
CA ALA A 15 22.55 -13.98 -8.39
C ALA A 15 21.38 -13.09 -8.83
N THR A 16 21.03 -13.12 -10.12
CA THR A 16 19.92 -12.37 -10.70
C THR A 16 18.58 -12.90 -10.21
N LEU A 17 18.36 -14.22 -10.24
CA LEU A 17 17.17 -14.86 -9.69
C LEU A 17 17.00 -14.59 -8.20
N ARG A 18 18.10 -14.59 -7.45
CA ARG A 18 18.08 -14.23 -6.02
C ARG A 18 17.70 -12.77 -5.83
N LEU A 19 18.24 -11.85 -6.64
CA LEU A 19 17.86 -10.45 -6.64
C LEU A 19 16.37 -10.29 -6.95
N ILE A 20 15.89 -10.97 -7.99
CA ILE A 20 14.47 -10.96 -8.38
C ILE A 20 13.62 -11.49 -7.24
N TYR A 21 13.97 -12.63 -6.63
CA TYR A 21 13.28 -13.18 -5.46
C TYR A 21 13.24 -12.19 -4.29
N PHE A 22 14.37 -11.54 -3.99
CA PHE A 22 14.45 -10.46 -2.99
C PHE A 22 13.52 -9.29 -3.31
N TYR A 23 13.35 -8.97 -4.59
CA TYR A 23 12.43 -7.94 -5.06
C TYR A 23 10.97 -8.41 -5.10
N THR A 24 10.70 -9.70 -5.32
CA THR A 24 9.34 -10.25 -5.51
C THR A 24 8.68 -10.72 -4.21
N GLU A 25 9.45 -11.17 -3.22
CA GLU A 25 8.93 -11.58 -1.90
C GLU A 25 9.09 -10.50 -0.81
N GLY A 26 9.65 -9.35 -1.16
CA GLY A 26 9.35 -8.09 -0.49
C GLY A 26 9.71 -8.00 1.00
N ILE A 27 10.96 -7.67 1.31
CA ILE A 27 11.33 -7.09 2.63
C ILE A 27 10.82 -5.62 2.79
N TYR A 28 10.07 -5.07 1.82
CA TYR A 28 9.54 -3.70 1.90
C TYR A 28 8.01 -3.58 1.70
N GLY A 29 7.24 -4.60 2.06
CA GLY A 29 5.79 -4.42 2.30
C GLY A 29 4.95 -3.94 1.10
N PHE A 30 5.29 -4.35 -0.12
CA PHE A 30 4.42 -4.13 -1.28
C PHE A 30 3.50 -5.34 -1.48
N GLU A 31 2.19 -5.13 -1.44
CA GLU A 31 1.18 -6.14 -1.77
C GLU A 31 1.39 -6.71 -3.18
N GLN A 32 1.43 -8.04 -3.27
CA GLN A 32 1.38 -8.77 -4.55
C GLN A 32 0.00 -8.62 -5.18
N LYS A 33 -0.22 -7.50 -5.90
CA LYS A 33 -1.35 -7.38 -6.82
C LYS A 33 -1.01 -8.13 -8.11
N GLU A 34 -1.87 -9.00 -8.60
CA GLU A 34 -1.69 -9.78 -9.85
C GLU A 34 -1.25 -8.92 -11.05
N SER A 35 -1.66 -7.64 -11.07
CA SER A 35 -1.20 -6.63 -12.04
C SER A 35 0.33 -6.44 -12.15
N SER A 36 1.08 -6.86 -11.13
CA SER A 36 2.54 -6.79 -11.11
C SER A 36 3.20 -7.96 -11.85
N ARG A 37 2.59 -9.15 -11.87
CA ARG A 37 3.14 -10.36 -12.49
C ARG A 37 3.38 -10.18 -13.99
N ALA A 38 2.39 -9.68 -14.71
CA ALA A 38 2.50 -9.44 -16.16
C ALA A 38 3.60 -8.40 -16.51
N LYS A 39 3.84 -7.41 -15.63
CA LYS A 39 4.94 -6.45 -15.81
C LYS A 39 6.30 -7.10 -15.60
N TRP A 40 6.42 -7.98 -14.62
CA TRP A 40 7.65 -8.73 -14.35
C TRP A 40 7.98 -9.70 -15.49
N GLU A 41 7.01 -10.48 -15.96
CA GLU A 41 7.18 -11.39 -17.09
C GLU A 41 7.63 -10.66 -18.36
N LYS A 42 7.05 -9.49 -18.65
CA LYS A 42 7.46 -8.66 -19.79
C LYS A 42 8.90 -8.16 -19.65
N HIS A 43 9.34 -7.82 -18.43
CA HIS A 43 10.70 -7.36 -18.18
C HIS A 43 11.72 -8.49 -18.29
N LEU A 44 11.38 -9.67 -17.77
CA LEU A 44 12.20 -10.87 -17.88
C LEU A 44 12.36 -11.33 -19.33
N LYS A 45 11.27 -11.40 -20.10
CA LYS A 45 11.33 -11.70 -21.55
C LYS A 45 12.17 -10.67 -22.33
N LYS A 46 12.25 -9.43 -21.86
CA LYS A 46 13.11 -8.39 -22.46
C LYS A 46 14.59 -8.62 -22.16
N ILE A 47 14.94 -9.03 -20.95
CA ILE A 47 16.34 -9.27 -20.54
C ILE A 47 16.83 -10.62 -21.07
N TRP A 48 15.94 -11.61 -21.14
CA TRP A 48 16.27 -12.98 -21.51
C TRP A 48 15.25 -13.57 -22.49
N PRO A 49 15.29 -13.16 -23.77
CA PRO A 49 14.29 -13.55 -24.76
C PRO A 49 14.32 -15.04 -25.15
N HIS A 50 15.41 -15.76 -24.87
CA HIS A 50 15.58 -17.18 -25.23
C HIS A 50 15.18 -18.15 -24.13
N VAL A 51 14.80 -17.66 -22.95
CA VAL A 51 14.32 -18.51 -21.88
C VAL A 51 12.89 -18.93 -22.21
N SER A 52 12.66 -20.24 -22.35
CA SER A 52 11.32 -20.76 -22.57
C SER A 52 10.46 -20.54 -21.32
N GLU A 53 9.17 -20.34 -21.54
CA GLU A 53 8.20 -20.11 -20.47
C GLU A 53 8.14 -21.30 -19.51
N GLU A 54 8.30 -22.51 -20.04
CA GLU A 54 8.38 -23.76 -19.29
C GLU A 54 9.61 -23.82 -18.37
N MET A 55 10.77 -23.38 -18.85
CA MET A 55 12.01 -23.39 -18.05
C MET A 55 11.96 -22.35 -16.92
N LEU A 56 11.31 -21.19 -17.12
CA LEU A 56 11.07 -20.23 -16.03
C LEU A 56 10.22 -20.82 -14.94
N VAL A 57 9.15 -21.52 -15.31
CA VAL A 57 8.21 -22.06 -14.34
C VAL A 57 8.90 -23.16 -13.54
N GLU A 58 9.51 -24.16 -14.20
CA GLU A 58 10.14 -25.28 -13.50
C GLU A 58 11.34 -24.86 -12.63
N GLU A 59 12.27 -24.04 -13.16
CA GLU A 59 13.43 -23.61 -12.37
C GLU A 59 13.03 -22.69 -11.23
N MET A 60 12.05 -21.80 -11.42
CA MET A 60 11.57 -20.92 -10.36
C MET A 60 10.80 -21.69 -9.28
N PHE A 61 10.03 -22.73 -9.63
CA PHE A 61 9.39 -23.62 -8.66
C PHE A 61 10.43 -24.42 -7.87
N ALA A 62 11.42 -25.01 -8.54
CA ALA A 62 12.53 -25.72 -7.88
C ALA A 62 13.34 -24.80 -6.95
N LEU A 63 13.56 -23.54 -7.35
CA LEU A 63 14.24 -22.53 -6.54
C LEU A 63 13.39 -22.15 -5.32
N LYS A 64 12.08 -21.95 -5.49
CA LYS A 64 11.15 -21.64 -4.40
C LYS A 64 11.12 -22.77 -3.36
N GLU A 65 11.08 -24.01 -3.81
CA GLU A 65 11.09 -25.19 -2.93
C GLU A 65 12.42 -25.33 -2.18
N SER A 66 13.54 -25.12 -2.88
CA SER A 66 14.87 -25.08 -2.26
C SER A 66 14.99 -23.97 -1.21
N LEU A 67 14.43 -22.79 -1.48
CA LEU A 67 14.40 -21.67 -0.54
C LEU A 67 13.51 -21.96 0.67
N LYS A 68 12.33 -22.57 0.47
CA LYS A 68 11.42 -22.98 1.55
C LYS A 68 12.10 -23.94 2.53
N ASN A 69 12.90 -24.87 2.02
CA ASN A 69 13.68 -25.81 2.84
C ASN A 69 14.84 -25.13 3.59
N LEU A 70 15.37 -24.02 3.07
CA LEU A 70 16.40 -23.21 3.75
C LEU A 70 15.81 -22.29 4.83
N THR A 71 14.61 -21.74 4.62
CA THR A 71 13.96 -20.80 5.55
C THR A 71 13.17 -21.50 6.65
N ASN A 72 12.69 -22.72 6.42
CA ASN A 72 12.11 -23.59 7.43
C ASN A 72 12.98 -24.84 7.53
N PRO A 73 14.07 -24.83 8.31
CA PRO A 73 14.74 -26.06 8.65
C PRO A 73 13.74 -26.87 9.50
N THR A 74 13.04 -27.81 8.86
CA THR A 74 12.27 -28.84 9.57
C THR A 74 13.24 -29.43 10.58
N SER A 75 13.01 -29.14 11.86
CA SER A 75 13.82 -29.63 12.96
C SER A 75 13.65 -31.14 13.03
N GLN A 76 14.43 -31.88 12.24
CA GLN A 76 14.68 -33.28 12.48
C GLN A 76 15.63 -33.37 13.69
N CYS A 77 15.10 -33.00 14.85
CA CYS A 77 15.52 -33.62 16.10
C CYS A 77 14.63 -34.85 16.25
N THR A 78 15.16 -35.99 15.85
CA THR A 78 14.61 -37.29 16.21
C THR A 78 14.62 -37.45 17.73
N GLY A 79 13.44 -37.59 18.33
CA GLY A 79 13.31 -38.11 19.69
C GLY A 79 12.12 -37.53 20.46
N GLY A 80 11.16 -38.39 20.79
CA GLY A 80 10.30 -38.18 21.96
C GLY A 80 8.81 -38.09 21.68
N ASP A 81 8.17 -39.26 21.79
CA ASP A 81 6.84 -39.54 22.35
C ASP A 81 5.59 -38.80 21.89
N GLU A 82 4.64 -39.65 21.51
CA GLU A 82 3.23 -39.44 21.30
C GLU A 82 2.56 -38.70 22.46
N THR A 83 1.75 -37.68 22.17
CA THR A 83 0.42 -37.59 22.75
C THR A 83 -0.57 -36.86 21.83
N LYS A 84 -1.75 -37.50 21.74
CA LYS A 84 -3.04 -37.07 21.17
C LYS A 84 -3.40 -35.61 21.47
N TYR A 85 -4.12 -34.96 20.55
CA TYR A 85 -5.37 -34.19 20.73
C TYR A 85 -5.69 -33.53 19.35
N ALA A 86 -6.65 -34.05 18.58
CA ALA A 86 -8.09 -33.79 18.61
C ALA A 86 -8.53 -32.65 17.66
N LYS A 87 -9.23 -33.05 16.60
CA LYS A 87 -10.61 -32.61 16.40
C LYS A 87 -10.75 -31.39 15.48
N ASN A 88 -10.89 -30.17 15.98
CA ASN A 88 -12.10 -29.43 15.65
C ASN A 88 -12.22 -28.88 14.19
N GLU A 89 -13.14 -29.47 13.43
CA GLU A 89 -13.81 -28.89 12.26
C GLU A 89 -14.66 -27.69 12.74
N THR A 90 -14.64 -26.57 12.02
CA THR A 90 -15.64 -25.50 12.21
C THR A 90 -16.00 -24.92 10.85
N ASP A 91 -17.11 -25.43 10.33
CA ASP A 91 -17.95 -24.75 9.34
C ASP A 91 -18.48 -23.44 9.94
N SER A 92 -18.43 -22.36 9.17
CA SER A 92 -19.26 -21.18 9.40
C SER A 92 -19.55 -20.53 8.06
N ASP A 93 -20.58 -21.10 7.45
CA ASP A 93 -21.52 -20.50 6.52
C ASP A 93 -22.23 -19.30 7.18
N SER A 94 -22.43 -18.20 6.45
CA SER A 94 -23.57 -17.26 6.54
C SER A 94 -23.37 -16.08 5.59
N THR A 95 -24.17 -16.08 4.54
CA THR A 95 -24.65 -14.96 3.71
C THR A 95 -25.21 -13.78 4.53
N GLU A 96 -25.18 -12.56 3.96
CA GLU A 96 -26.37 -11.84 3.49
C GLU A 96 -26.06 -10.41 3.03
N ASP A 97 -26.67 -10.07 1.90
CA ASP A 97 -26.72 -8.79 1.23
C ASP A 97 -27.43 -7.72 2.08
N ASN A 98 -27.02 -6.45 1.94
CA ASN A 98 -27.92 -5.34 2.24
C ASN A 98 -27.61 -4.13 1.37
N GLU A 99 -28.39 -3.99 0.30
CA GLU A 99 -28.57 -2.75 -0.45
C GLU A 99 -29.40 -1.77 0.40
N SER A 100 -29.04 -0.49 0.37
CA SER A 100 -30.02 0.60 0.51
C SER A 100 -29.49 1.85 -0.15
N GLU A 101 -30.20 2.24 -1.20
CA GLU A 101 -30.22 3.57 -1.80
C GLU A 101 -30.75 4.59 -0.77
N GLU A 102 -30.42 5.88 -0.95
CA GLU A 102 -31.42 6.94 -1.16
C GLU A 102 -30.80 8.33 -0.92
N SER A 103 -31.01 9.15 -1.93
CA SER A 103 -30.74 10.57 -2.10
C SER A 103 -31.55 11.47 -1.18
N THR A 104 -30.98 12.60 -0.73
CA THR A 104 -31.75 13.86 -0.72
C THR A 104 -30.82 15.07 -0.73
N GLU A 105 -31.01 15.90 -1.77
CA GLU A 105 -30.59 17.28 -1.88
C GLU A 105 -31.56 18.15 -1.07
N HIS A 106 -31.09 19.16 -0.34
CA HIS A 106 -31.79 20.42 -0.06
C HIS A 106 -30.73 21.43 0.41
N GLU A 107 -30.35 22.42 -0.40
CA GLU A 107 -31.04 23.69 -0.66
C GLU A 107 -30.68 24.75 0.40
N ALA A 108 -30.16 25.86 -0.12
CA ALA A 108 -29.69 27.00 0.63
C ALA A 108 -30.86 27.80 1.22
N SER A 109 -30.74 28.23 2.48
CA SER A 109 -31.50 29.38 2.96
C SER A 109 -30.70 30.18 3.97
N LYS A 110 -30.88 31.49 3.85
CA LYS A 110 -30.13 32.60 4.39
C LYS A 110 -31.03 33.25 5.43
N MET A 111 -30.62 33.29 6.70
CA MET A 111 -31.21 34.23 7.67
C MET A 111 -30.19 34.59 8.76
N ASP A 112 -29.83 35.87 8.79
CA ASP A 112 -29.32 36.53 9.98
C ASP A 112 -30.50 36.75 10.94
N THR A 113 -30.46 36.14 12.12
CA THR A 113 -31.34 36.47 13.23
C THR A 113 -30.56 36.28 14.53
N GLU A 114 -30.14 37.41 15.12
CA GLU A 114 -29.68 37.48 16.51
C GLU A 114 -30.80 36.99 17.42
N HIS A 115 -30.64 35.80 18.00
CA HIS A 115 -31.38 35.36 19.18
C HIS A 115 -30.44 34.58 20.08
N SER A 116 -30.14 35.14 21.27
CA SER A 116 -29.64 34.41 22.42
C SER A 116 -30.65 33.34 22.85
N PRO A 117 -30.20 32.11 23.15
CA PRO A 117 -30.98 31.23 24.00
C PRO A 117 -30.24 30.89 25.28
N LYS A 118 -30.94 31.20 26.38
CA LYS A 118 -30.81 30.63 27.71
C LYS A 118 -30.56 29.13 27.67
N THR A 119 -29.57 28.75 28.48
CA THR A 119 -29.38 27.51 29.20
C THR A 119 -30.65 26.66 29.31
N SER A 120 -30.66 25.49 28.65
CA SER A 120 -31.58 24.40 28.96
C SER A 120 -30.75 23.13 29.12
N ALA A 121 -30.58 22.74 30.38
CA ALA A 121 -29.89 21.53 30.80
C ALA A 121 -30.77 20.32 30.48
N ASN A 122 -30.59 19.73 29.31
CA ASN A 122 -31.00 18.36 29.03
C ASN A 122 -29.73 17.50 28.94
N THR A 123 -29.32 17.00 30.10
CA THR A 123 -28.25 16.02 30.27
C THR A 123 -28.74 14.65 29.80
N VAL A 124 -29.11 14.54 28.51
CA VAL A 124 -29.10 13.25 27.83
C VAL A 124 -27.65 12.81 27.87
N SER A 125 -27.41 11.65 28.45
CA SER A 125 -26.10 11.01 28.52
C SER A 125 -25.66 10.68 27.09
N GLU A 126 -25.17 11.70 26.38
CA GLU A 126 -24.48 11.60 25.12
C GLU A 126 -23.29 10.69 25.40
N LYS A 127 -23.46 9.41 25.10
CA LYS A 127 -22.36 8.47 24.95
C LYS A 127 -21.46 9.07 23.89
N LYS A 128 -20.46 9.84 24.33
CA LYS A 128 -19.54 10.57 23.47
C LYS A 128 -18.95 9.56 22.49
N LEU A 129 -19.37 9.67 21.23
CA LEU A 129 -18.89 8.79 20.19
C LEU A 129 -17.38 8.99 20.10
N SER A 130 -16.65 7.91 20.35
CA SER A 130 -15.20 7.88 20.31
C SER A 130 -14.74 6.72 19.44
N LYS A 131 -13.59 6.90 18.77
CA LYS A 131 -12.94 5.86 17.96
C LYS A 131 -11.50 5.72 18.39
N LYS A 132 -10.95 4.50 18.32
CA LYS A 132 -9.52 4.23 18.55
C LYS A 132 -8.72 4.67 17.32
N CYS A 133 -7.70 5.50 17.50
CA CYS A 133 -6.80 5.87 16.41
C CYS A 133 -5.83 4.72 16.14
N VAL A 134 -5.67 4.29 14.88
CA VAL A 134 -4.76 3.20 14.52
C VAL A 134 -3.26 3.54 14.71
N THR A 135 -2.90 4.82 14.67
CA THR A 135 -1.48 5.24 14.73
C THR A 135 -0.96 5.44 16.14
N CYS A 136 -1.77 6.02 17.04
CA CYS A 136 -1.38 6.24 18.43
C CYS A 136 -2.12 5.35 19.43
N GLU A 137 -3.02 4.48 18.94
CA GLU A 137 -3.79 3.50 19.71
C GLU A 137 -4.67 4.06 20.84
N THR A 138 -4.85 5.38 20.92
CA THR A 138 -5.70 6.03 21.91
C THR A 138 -7.13 6.21 21.40
N TRP A 139 -8.11 6.06 22.29
CA TRP A 139 -9.50 6.46 22.04
C TRP A 139 -9.62 7.98 22.02
N LYS A 140 -10.19 8.52 20.95
CA LYS A 140 -10.31 9.95 20.72
C LYS A 140 -11.76 10.34 20.42
N PRO A 141 -12.21 11.54 20.82
CA PRO A 141 -13.55 12.04 20.49
C PRO A 141 -13.68 12.32 18.98
N GLN A 142 -14.92 12.40 18.49
CA GLN A 142 -15.22 12.73 17.08
C GLN A 142 -14.50 13.98 16.57
N THR A 143 -14.37 15.02 17.40
CA THR A 143 -13.69 16.28 17.07
C THR A 143 -12.22 16.13 16.72
N ASP A 144 -11.57 15.06 17.20
CA ASP A 144 -10.17 14.77 16.91
C ASP A 144 -9.98 14.07 15.55
N PHE A 145 -11.05 13.80 14.81
CA PHE A 145 -11.02 13.24 13.47
C PHE A 145 -11.64 14.20 12.46
N THR A 146 -11.07 14.25 11.26
CA THR A 146 -11.75 14.93 10.14
C THR A 146 -13.04 14.19 9.79
N ALA A 147 -14.04 14.89 9.24
CA ALA A 147 -15.31 14.28 8.85
C ALA A 147 -15.13 13.07 7.90
N SER A 148 -14.19 13.15 6.96
CA SER A 148 -13.85 12.06 6.05
C SER A 148 -13.19 10.86 6.74
N GLN A 149 -12.40 11.08 7.80
CA GLN A 149 -11.86 9.98 8.62
C GLN A 149 -12.96 9.37 9.47
N TRP A 150 -13.85 10.19 10.03
CA TRP A 150 -14.92 9.71 10.90
C TRP A 150 -15.91 8.78 10.20
N LYS A 151 -16.16 8.99 8.90
CA LYS A 151 -17.01 8.11 8.08
C LYS A 151 -16.38 6.73 7.79
N LYS A 152 -15.09 6.52 8.05
CA LYS A 152 -14.40 5.24 7.80
C LYS A 152 -14.52 4.25 8.96
N ASN A 153 -14.21 2.99 8.67
CA ASN A 153 -14.15 1.90 9.64
C ASN A 153 -13.11 2.19 10.73
N ALA A 154 -13.45 1.85 11.97
CA ALA A 154 -12.65 2.16 13.16
C ALA A 154 -11.19 1.67 13.07
N ASP A 155 -10.93 0.58 12.36
CA ASP A 155 -9.60 -0.01 12.25
C ASP A 155 -8.65 0.75 11.32
N THR A 156 -9.17 1.72 10.55
CA THR A 156 -8.37 2.47 9.56
C THR A 156 -8.20 3.95 9.90
N VAL A 157 -8.89 4.45 10.93
CA VAL A 157 -8.95 5.89 11.20
C VAL A 157 -7.71 6.41 11.91
N LYS A 158 -7.23 7.57 11.45
CA LYS A 158 -6.12 8.30 12.06
C LYS A 158 -6.65 9.60 12.66
N CYS A 159 -6.28 9.91 13.90
CA CYS A 159 -6.61 11.18 14.52
C CYS A 159 -5.84 12.33 13.84
N SER A 160 -6.38 13.54 13.92
CA SER A 160 -5.87 14.73 13.24
C SER A 160 -4.44 15.07 13.67
N ALA A 161 -4.07 14.82 14.93
CA ALA A 161 -2.70 14.97 15.43
C ALA A 161 -1.72 14.01 14.72
N CYS A 162 -2.09 12.74 14.54
CA CYS A 162 -1.27 11.76 13.82
C CYS A 162 -1.17 12.08 12.33
N VAL A 163 -2.27 12.53 11.70
CA VAL A 163 -2.28 12.96 10.29
C VAL A 163 -1.33 14.16 10.09
N SER A 164 -1.35 15.12 11.00
CA SER A 164 -0.47 16.29 10.94
C SER A 164 1.01 15.91 11.06
N LYS A 165 1.35 14.99 11.96
CA LYS A 165 2.72 14.44 12.07
C LYS A 165 3.16 13.74 10.79
N LEU A 166 2.30 12.93 10.18
CA LEU A 166 2.58 12.26 8.90
C LEU A 166 2.86 13.26 7.78
N SER A 167 2.12 14.37 7.71
CA SER A 167 2.35 15.42 6.71
C SER A 167 3.68 16.15 6.90
N ALA A 168 4.18 16.25 8.13
CA ALA A 168 5.48 16.86 8.40
C ALA A 168 6.64 15.96 7.93
N TYR A 169 6.50 14.64 8.05
CA TYR A 169 7.50 13.68 7.56
C TYR A 169 7.41 13.43 6.06
N GLN A 170 6.19 13.46 5.52
CA GLN A 170 5.98 13.52 4.08
C GLN A 170 6.04 14.97 3.64
N ALA A 171 7.24 15.57 3.68
CA ALA A 171 7.51 16.77 2.92
C ALA A 171 6.88 16.53 1.53
N PRO A 172 5.90 17.36 1.12
CA PRO A 172 5.14 17.10 -0.09
C PRO A 172 6.18 16.87 -1.16
N LYS A 173 6.23 15.64 -1.72
CA LYS A 173 7.26 15.26 -2.69
C LYS A 173 7.27 16.37 -3.72
N LEU A 174 8.26 17.25 -3.63
CA LEU A 174 8.25 18.48 -4.40
C LEU A 174 8.30 17.98 -5.82
N LYS A 175 7.18 18.13 -6.52
CA LYS A 175 7.12 17.66 -7.89
C LYS A 175 8.03 18.62 -8.63
N ILE A 176 9.19 18.12 -9.00
CA ILE A 176 10.20 18.84 -9.77
C ILE A 176 10.11 18.38 -11.22
N LYS A 177 10.37 19.31 -12.14
CA LYS A 177 10.42 19.04 -13.58
C LYS A 177 11.56 19.81 -14.20
N ILE A 178 12.24 19.20 -15.16
CA ILE A 178 13.31 19.85 -15.92
C ILE A 178 12.68 20.77 -16.98
N CYS A 179 13.03 22.06 -16.93
CA CYS A 179 12.59 23.03 -17.93
C CYS A 179 13.31 22.76 -19.26
N CYS A 180 12.56 22.72 -20.37
CA CYS A 180 13.14 22.44 -21.69
C CYS A 180 13.94 23.62 -22.28
N SER A 181 13.74 24.84 -21.77
CA SER A 181 14.45 26.03 -22.26
C SER A 181 15.79 26.24 -21.57
N CYS A 182 15.84 26.04 -20.24
CA CYS A 182 17.05 26.30 -19.45
C CYS A 182 17.73 25.04 -18.90
N GLY A 183 17.12 23.85 -19.01
CA GLY A 183 17.69 22.60 -18.52
C GLY A 183 17.73 22.45 -17.00
N VAL A 184 17.16 23.39 -16.23
CA VAL A 184 17.19 23.38 -14.77
C VAL A 184 15.94 22.69 -14.20
N SER A 185 16.14 21.86 -13.17
CA SER A 185 15.06 21.28 -12.37
C SER A 185 14.39 22.38 -11.53
N LYS A 186 13.10 22.63 -11.78
CA LYS A 186 12.32 23.62 -11.03
C LYS A 186 11.07 22.98 -10.40
N ALA A 187 10.54 23.61 -9.35
CA ALA A 187 9.32 23.19 -8.68
C ALA A 187 8.05 23.58 -9.48
N PHE A 188 6.89 23.05 -9.09
CA PHE A 188 5.60 23.26 -9.77
C PHE A 188 5.23 24.73 -9.97
N ASP A 189 5.49 25.57 -8.97
CA ASP A 189 5.22 27.01 -8.96
C ASP A 189 5.99 27.79 -10.05
N CYS A 190 7.11 27.24 -10.51
CA CYS A 190 7.91 27.81 -11.60
C CYS A 190 7.34 27.52 -13.00
N PHE A 191 6.20 26.84 -13.12
CA PHE A 191 5.56 26.53 -14.39
C PHE A 191 4.10 26.99 -14.36
N SER A 192 3.60 27.49 -15.49
CA SER A 192 2.15 27.61 -15.64
C SER A 192 1.50 26.23 -15.64
N PHE A 193 0.23 26.15 -15.21
CA PHE A 193 -0.50 24.89 -15.15
C PHE A 193 -0.48 24.11 -16.48
N ASN A 194 -0.57 24.83 -17.60
CA ASN A 194 -0.50 24.23 -18.94
C ASN A 194 0.89 23.69 -19.29
N GLN A 195 1.97 24.36 -18.89
CA GLN A 195 3.34 23.87 -19.11
C GLN A 195 3.68 22.68 -18.20
N TRP A 196 3.12 22.67 -16.99
CA TRP A 196 3.30 21.58 -16.04
C TRP A 196 2.73 20.25 -16.57
N ARG A 197 1.54 20.29 -17.17
CA ARG A 197 0.84 19.10 -17.71
C ARG A 197 1.49 18.47 -18.94
N LYS A 198 2.40 19.15 -19.63
CA LYS A 198 3.14 18.58 -20.77
C LYS A 198 4.00 17.38 -20.35
N LYS A 199 4.51 16.61 -21.30
CA LYS A 199 5.45 15.51 -20.97
C LYS A 199 6.77 16.08 -20.40
N GLU A 200 7.55 15.20 -19.77
CA GLU A 200 8.87 15.55 -19.27
C GLU A 200 9.78 16.00 -20.43
N GLY A 201 10.53 17.08 -20.24
CA GLY A 201 11.36 17.68 -21.28
C GLY A 201 10.63 18.58 -22.30
N GLU A 202 9.31 18.77 -22.20
CA GLU A 202 8.55 19.65 -23.12
C GLU A 202 8.09 20.98 -22.49
N GLY A 203 8.02 21.03 -21.15
CA GLY A 203 7.53 22.20 -20.41
C GLY A 203 8.59 23.30 -20.26
N ARG A 204 8.19 24.56 -20.42
CA ARG A 204 9.02 25.75 -20.13
C ARG A 204 8.63 26.36 -18.79
N CYS A 205 9.61 26.77 -18.00
CA CYS A 205 9.35 27.56 -16.79
C CYS A 205 8.80 28.94 -17.17
N CYS A 206 8.11 29.58 -16.23
CA CYS A 206 7.83 31.01 -16.31
C CYS A 206 9.19 31.73 -16.26
N ASP A 207 9.45 32.60 -17.24
CA ASP A 207 10.66 33.43 -17.28
C ASP A 207 10.70 34.41 -16.11
#